data_AF-A0A921NM78-F1
#
_entry.id   AF-A0A921NM78-F1
#
_cell.length_a   1.000
_cell.length_b   1.000
_cell.length_c   1.000
_cell.angle_alpha   90.00
_cell.angle_beta   90.00
_cell.angle_gamma   90.00
#
_symmetry.space_group_name_H-M   'P 1'
#
loop_
_entity.id
_entity.type
_entity.pdbx_description
1 polymer ?
#
loop_
_entity_poly.entity_id
_entity_poly.type
_entity_poly.pdbx_seq_one_letter_code
_entity_poly.pdbx_strand_id
1 'polypeptide(L)'
;MRNDKVECQCCKKMMVPKVITSAPFYISGVPVGGRDPEASVCPFCLSPKWMLTEEQVLTGAKANAEFYGIIVLLMINIVVFTRLGAAAVGVSVGLSVLLFLFRAQIAKAVKDRLTEIFKG
;
A
#
# COMPACT_ATOMS: atom_id res chain seq x y z
N MET A 1 2.08 22.99 29.09
CA MET A 1 0.85 22.22 28.79
C MET A 1 0.94 21.80 27.33
N ARG A 2 1.09 20.51 27.07
CA ARG A 2 1.27 19.99 25.72
C ARG A 2 -0.11 19.97 25.06
N ASN A 3 -0.21 20.53 23.85
CA ASN A 3 -1.48 20.65 23.13
C ASN A 3 -1.82 19.28 22.53
N ASP A 4 -2.20 18.33 23.40
CA ASP A 4 -2.33 16.90 23.07
C ASP A 4 -3.61 16.57 22.28
N LYS A 5 -4.39 17.61 21.95
CA LYS A 5 -5.62 17.49 21.19
C LYS A 5 -5.31 17.68 19.72
N VAL A 6 -5.68 16.69 18.93
CA VAL A 6 -5.56 16.67 17.47
C VAL A 6 -6.95 16.58 16.84
N GLU A 7 -7.09 17.11 15.64
CA GLU A 7 -8.36 17.05 14.91
C GLU A 7 -8.46 15.76 14.10
N CYS A 8 -9.59 15.05 14.20
CA CYS A 8 -9.87 13.91 13.34
C CYS A 8 -10.21 14.37 11.92
N GLN A 9 -9.50 13.88 10.90
CA GLN A 9 -9.79 14.22 9.50
C GLN A 9 -11.11 13.64 8.97
N CYS A 10 -11.65 12.58 9.62
CA CYS A 10 -12.90 11.95 9.23
C CYS A 10 -14.14 12.70 9.76
N CYS A 11 -14.15 13.07 11.06
CA CYS A 11 -15.33 13.66 11.71
C CYS A 11 -15.13 15.10 12.20
N LYS A 12 -13.95 15.69 11.97
CA LYS A 12 -13.59 17.09 12.28
C LYS A 12 -13.77 17.48 13.75
N LYS A 13 -13.71 16.50 14.65
CA LYS A 13 -13.79 16.71 16.11
C LYS A 13 -12.38 16.72 16.70
N MET A 14 -12.15 17.62 17.64
CA MET A 14 -10.93 17.66 18.46
C MET A 14 -10.93 16.49 19.44
N MET A 15 -9.83 15.74 19.49
CA MET A 15 -9.74 14.53 20.30
C MET A 15 -8.33 14.26 20.80
N VAL A 16 -8.24 13.43 21.84
CA VAL A 16 -7.00 12.76 22.23
C VAL A 16 -7.11 11.33 21.73
N PRO A 17 -6.26 10.88 20.80
CA PRO A 17 -6.39 9.58 20.18
C PRO A 17 -6.12 8.47 21.20
N LYS A 18 -6.99 7.46 21.21
CA LYS A 18 -6.75 6.28 22.05
C LYS A 18 -5.85 5.31 21.30
N VAL A 19 -4.75 4.93 21.95
CA VAL A 19 -3.83 3.89 21.46
C VAL A 19 -4.46 2.52 21.70
N ILE A 20 -4.54 1.71 20.66
CA ILE A 20 -4.87 0.28 20.73
C ILE A 20 -3.55 -0.47 20.80
N THR A 21 -3.38 -1.28 21.84
CA THR A 21 -2.21 -2.15 21.97
C THR A 21 -2.47 -3.50 21.34
N SER A 22 -1.40 -4.17 20.92
CA SER A 22 -1.44 -5.53 20.41
C SER A 22 -2.15 -6.48 21.37
N ALA A 23 -2.85 -7.47 20.82
CA ALA A 23 -3.42 -8.53 21.63
C ALA A 23 -2.30 -9.46 22.15
N PRO A 24 -2.33 -9.88 23.43
CA PRO A 24 -1.37 -10.84 23.93
C PRO A 24 -1.63 -12.22 23.31
N PHE A 25 -0.55 -12.94 23.02
CA PHE A 25 -0.61 -14.36 22.67
C PHE A 25 -0.47 -15.20 23.93
N TYR A 26 -1.26 -16.27 24.06
CA TYR A 26 -1.27 -17.11 25.25
C TYR A 26 -0.48 -18.40 25.01
N ILE A 27 0.55 -18.65 25.81
CA ILE A 27 1.32 -19.89 25.81
C ILE A 27 1.07 -20.57 27.16
N SER A 28 0.43 -21.73 27.16
CA SER A 28 0.06 -22.47 28.39
C SER A 28 -0.72 -21.61 29.41
N GLY A 29 -1.59 -20.72 28.93
CA GLY A 29 -2.38 -19.81 29.77
C GLY A 29 -1.63 -18.57 30.27
N VAL A 30 -0.32 -18.45 29.98
CA VAL A 30 0.45 -17.25 30.28
C VAL A 30 0.35 -16.27 29.11
N PRO A 31 -0.16 -15.04 29.31
CA PRO A 31 -0.13 -14.01 28.28
C PRO A 31 1.32 -13.56 28.07
N VAL A 32 1.80 -13.65 26.83
CA VAL A 32 3.11 -13.19 26.39
C VAL A 32 2.89 -12.14 25.29
N GLY A 33 3.64 -11.04 25.35
CA GLY A 33 3.44 -9.88 24.46
C GLY A 33 2.17 -9.05 24.78
N GLY A 34 1.72 -8.22 23.83
CA GLY A 34 0.41 -7.56 23.90
C GLY A 34 0.36 -6.15 24.51
N ARG A 35 1.44 -5.37 24.41
CA ARG A 35 1.47 -3.97 24.91
C ARG A 35 2.08 -2.98 23.92
N ASP A 36 2.43 -3.46 22.74
CA ASP A 36 3.01 -2.61 21.71
C ASP A 36 1.89 -1.78 21.08
N PRO A 37 2.08 -0.47 20.89
CA PRO A 37 1.09 0.36 20.22
C PRO A 37 0.96 -0.07 18.75
N GLU A 38 -0.16 -0.69 18.39
CA GLU A 38 -0.41 -1.13 17.00
C GLU A 38 -1.06 -0.01 16.18
N ALA A 39 -2.04 0.67 16.77
CA ALA A 39 -2.82 1.67 16.07
C ALA A 39 -3.40 2.69 17.05
N SER A 40 -3.97 3.76 16.51
CA SER A 40 -4.82 4.67 17.29
C SER A 40 -6.13 4.91 16.56
N VAL A 41 -7.20 5.11 17.31
CA VAL A 41 -8.55 5.31 16.76
C VAL A 41 -9.17 6.60 17.26
N CYS A 42 -10.00 7.19 16.41
CA CYS A 42 -10.87 8.28 16.82
C CYS A 42 -11.98 7.76 17.75
N PRO A 43 -12.17 8.31 18.97
CA PRO A 43 -13.20 7.83 19.88
C PRO A 43 -14.62 8.22 19.44
N PHE A 44 -14.78 9.13 18.47
CA PHE A 44 -16.11 9.59 18.02
C PHE A 44 -16.63 8.81 16.81
N CYS A 45 -15.77 8.53 15.83
CA CYS A 45 -16.15 7.82 14.61
C CYS A 45 -15.52 6.43 14.48
N LEU A 46 -14.72 6.01 15.46
CA LEU A 46 -14.03 4.72 15.51
C LEU A 46 -13.12 4.43 14.30
N SER A 47 -12.77 5.45 13.52
CA SER A 47 -11.88 5.32 12.37
C SER A 47 -10.42 5.20 12.82
N PRO A 48 -9.68 4.17 12.37
CA PRO A 48 -8.24 4.05 12.59
C PRO A 48 -7.41 4.95 11.65
N LYS A 49 -8.03 5.49 10.59
CA LYS A 49 -7.38 6.36 9.59
C LYS A 49 -7.57 7.85 9.88
N TRP A 50 -7.87 8.18 11.13
CA TRP A 50 -8.28 9.53 11.54
C TRP A 50 -7.21 10.61 11.30
N MET A 51 -5.93 10.23 11.18
CA MET A 51 -4.82 11.14 10.87
C MET A 51 -4.65 11.42 9.36
N LEU A 52 -5.15 10.53 8.50
CA LEU A 52 -4.84 10.54 7.08
C LEU A 52 -5.95 11.22 6.28
N THR A 53 -5.58 12.15 5.42
CA THR A 53 -6.48 12.63 4.36
C THR A 53 -6.68 11.54 3.31
N GLU A 54 -7.82 11.53 2.61
CA GLU A 54 -8.07 10.56 1.52
C GLU A 54 -6.94 10.57 0.47
N GLU A 55 -6.42 11.75 0.15
CA GLU A 55 -5.28 11.91 -0.76
C GLU A 55 -4.00 11.24 -0.24
N GLN A 56 -3.74 11.28 1.06
CA GLN A 56 -2.58 10.63 1.67
C GLN A 56 -2.72 9.11 1.67
N VAL A 57 -3.94 8.61 1.92
CA VAL A 57 -4.25 7.17 1.81
C VAL A 57 -4.06 6.70 0.37
N LEU A 58 -4.58 7.45 -0.60
CA LEU A 58 -4.44 7.15 -2.03
C LEU A 58 -2.98 7.22 -2.49
N THR A 59 -2.23 8.22 -2.02
CA THR A 59 -0.80 8.35 -2.32
C THR A 59 0.01 7.20 -1.74
N GLY A 60 -0.28 6.80 -0.49
CA GLY A 60 0.35 5.63 0.13
C GLY A 60 -0.01 4.34 -0.59
N ALA A 61 -1.28 4.14 -0.94
CA ALA A 61 -1.72 2.97 -1.71
C ALA A 61 -1.06 2.90 -3.09
N LYS A 62 -0.96 4.04 -3.77
CA LYS A 62 -0.24 4.16 -5.05
C LYS A 62 1.23 3.81 -4.89
N ALA A 63 1.92 4.39 -3.90
CA ALA A 63 3.33 4.09 -3.65
C ALA A 63 3.56 2.60 -3.37
N ASN A 64 2.69 1.96 -2.58
CA ASN A 64 2.76 0.52 -2.31
C ASN A 64 2.59 -0.30 -3.60
N ALA A 65 1.59 0.03 -4.42
CA ALA A 65 1.36 -0.67 -5.69
C ALA A 65 2.55 -0.53 -6.65
N GLU A 66 3.17 0.65 -6.70
CA GLU A 66 4.38 0.88 -7.50
C GLU A 66 5.57 0.05 -7.01
N PHE A 67 5.76 -0.02 -5.70
CA PHE A 67 6.82 -0.84 -5.09
C PHE A 67 6.64 -2.32 -5.44
N TYR A 68 5.44 -2.88 -5.24
CA TYR A 68 5.16 -4.27 -5.60
C TYR A 68 5.33 -4.53 -7.10
N GLY A 69 4.92 -3.58 -7.95
CA GLY A 69 5.11 -3.68 -9.40
C GLY A 69 6.59 -3.80 -9.80
N ILE A 70 7.47 -3.03 -9.16
CA ILE A 70 8.92 -3.10 -9.39
C ILE A 70 9.48 -4.46 -8.95
N ILE A 71 9.07 -4.96 -7.78
CA ILE A 71 9.50 -6.27 -7.28
C ILE A 71 9.10 -7.40 -8.25
N VAL A 72 7.90 -7.36 -8.81
CA VAL A 72 7.44 -8.35 -9.80
C VAL A 72 8.27 -8.26 -11.08
N LEU A 73 8.52 -7.05 -11.61
CA LEU A 73 9.39 -6.88 -12.79
C LEU A 73 10.80 -7.40 -12.54
N LEU A 74 11.36 -7.15 -11.35
CA LEU A 74 12.66 -7.67 -10.96
C LEU A 74 12.67 -9.20 -10.92
N MET A 75 11.65 -9.83 -10.33
CA MET A 75 11.51 -11.29 -10.32
C MET A 75 11.43 -11.87 -11.75
N ILE A 76 10.68 -11.23 -12.65
CA ILE A 76 10.59 -11.64 -14.05
C ILE A 76 11.97 -11.61 -14.72
N ASN A 77 12.74 -10.54 -14.51
CA ASN A 77 14.08 -10.43 -15.09
C ASN A 77 15.05 -11.48 -14.53
N ILE A 78 14.95 -11.84 -13.25
CA ILE A 78 15.72 -12.93 -12.65
C ILE A 78 15.37 -14.27 -13.33
N VAL A 79 14.08 -14.54 -13.53
CA VAL A 79 13.64 -15.77 -14.23
C VAL A 79 14.15 -15.79 -15.67
N VAL A 80 14.08 -14.67 -16.40
CA VAL A 80 14.61 -14.56 -17.77
C VAL A 80 16.12 -14.81 -17.79
N PHE A 81 16.87 -14.23 -16.84
CA PHE A 81 18.30 -14.47 -16.70
C PHE A 81 18.63 -15.95 -16.51
N THR A 82 17.95 -16.60 -15.55
CA THR A 82 18.21 -18.01 -15.23
C THR A 82 17.82 -18.98 -16.33
N ARG A 83 16.81 -18.65 -17.16
CA ARG A 83 16.29 -19.54 -18.20
C ARG A 83 16.89 -19.33 -19.58
N LEU A 84 17.14 -18.08 -19.95
CA LEU A 84 17.49 -17.68 -21.33
C LEU A 84 18.90 -17.07 -21.43
N GLY A 85 19.58 -16.88 -20.29
CA GLY A 85 20.95 -16.35 -20.25
C GLY A 85 21.04 -14.85 -20.48
N ALA A 86 22.28 -14.33 -20.49
CA ALA A 86 22.56 -12.90 -20.45
C ALA A 86 22.02 -12.09 -21.65
N ALA A 87 21.96 -12.70 -22.85
CA ALA A 87 21.51 -12.00 -24.07
C ALA A 87 20.01 -11.63 -24.01
N ALA A 88 19.18 -12.51 -23.46
CA ALA A 88 17.74 -12.25 -23.32
C ALA A 88 17.40 -11.21 -22.25
N VAL A 89 18.32 -11.01 -21.29
CA VAL A 89 18.12 -10.12 -20.14
C VAL A 89 18.18 -8.66 -20.55
N GLY A 90 19.05 -8.31 -21.50
CA GLY A 90 19.08 -6.94 -22.04
C GLY A 90 17.72 -6.53 -22.62
N VAL A 91 17.08 -7.44 -23.36
CA VAL A 91 15.76 -7.22 -23.96
C VAL A 91 14.66 -7.14 -22.89
N SER A 92 14.67 -8.05 -21.91
CA SER A 92 13.65 -8.05 -20.85
C SER A 92 13.77 -6.83 -19.92
N VAL A 93 14.98 -6.38 -19.62
CA VAL A 93 15.22 -5.17 -18.82
C VAL A 93 14.75 -3.95 -19.59
N GLY A 94 15.10 -3.83 -20.88
CA GLY A 94 14.61 -2.75 -21.74
C GLY A 94 13.08 -2.70 -21.80
N LEU A 95 12.42 -3.84 -21.97
CA LEU A 95 10.96 -3.95 -21.94
C LEU A 95 10.38 -3.53 -20.58
N SER A 96 11.01 -3.97 -19.48
CA SER A 96 10.57 -3.64 -18.12
C SER A 96 10.64 -2.14 -17.84
N VAL A 97 11.70 -1.48 -18.29
CA VAL A 97 11.84 -0.02 -18.19
C VAL A 97 10.79 0.69 -19.01
N LEU A 98 10.54 0.24 -20.25
CA LEU A 98 9.50 0.83 -21.11
C LEU A 98 8.12 0.69 -20.46
N LEU A 99 7.78 -0.50 -19.96
CA LEU A 99 6.53 -0.76 -19.26
C LEU A 99 6.38 0.14 -18.02
N PHE A 100 7.45 0.36 -17.28
CA PHE A 100 7.43 1.22 -16.10
C PHE A 100 7.22 2.70 -16.46
N LEU A 101 7.94 3.22 -17.46
CA LEU A 101 7.81 4.62 -17.89
C LEU A 101 6.44 4.93 -18.49
N PHE A 102 5.90 4.02 -19.29
CA PHE A 102 4.63 4.21 -19.99
C PHE A 102 3.43 3.60 -19.26
N ARG A 103 3.59 3.15 -18.00
CA ARG A 103 2.55 2.45 -17.21
C ARG A 103 1.21 3.17 -17.18
N ALA A 104 1.21 4.49 -17.06
CA ALA A 104 -0.03 5.29 -16.97
C ALA A 104 -0.79 5.32 -18.31
N GLN A 105 -0.06 5.43 -19.42
CA GLN A 105 -0.64 5.42 -20.76
C GLN A 105 -1.17 4.04 -21.12
N ILE A 106 -0.41 2.99 -20.79
CA ILE A 106 -0.82 1.59 -21.00
C ILE A 106 -2.07 1.28 -20.18
N ALA A 107 -2.10 1.63 -18.89
CA ALA A 107 -3.27 1.40 -18.05
C ALA A 107 -4.52 2.12 -18.58
N LYS A 108 -4.36 3.35 -19.09
CA LYS A 108 -5.46 4.09 -19.72
C LYS A 108 -5.95 3.39 -20.99
N ALA A 109 -5.04 3.05 -21.90
CA ALA A 109 -5.38 2.36 -23.14
C ALA A 109 -6.06 1.00 -22.91
N VAL A 110 -5.57 0.22 -21.94
CA VAL A 110 -6.15 -1.07 -21.53
C VAL A 110 -7.56 -0.87 -20.96
N LYS A 111 -7.74 0.13 -20.09
CA LYS A 111 -9.05 0.45 -19.52
C LYS A 111 -10.05 0.85 -20.60
N ASP A 112 -9.64 1.72 -21.53
CA ASP A 112 -10.48 2.19 -22.63
C ASP A 112 -10.92 1.02 -23.52
N ARG A 113 -10.00 0.09 -23.84
CA ARG A 113 -10.30 -1.14 -24.59
C ARG A 113 -11.23 -2.10 -23.84
N LEU A 114 -11.01 -2.29 -22.54
CA LEU A 114 -11.91 -3.12 -21.71
C LEU A 114 -13.33 -2.53 -21.68
N THR A 115 -13.46 -1.21 -21.58
CA THR A 115 -14.78 -0.56 -21.59
C THR A 115 -15.49 -0.61 -22.94
N GLU A 116 -14.76 -0.68 -24.06
CA GLU A 116 -15.34 -0.97 -25.38
C GLU A 116 -15.86 -2.41 -25.45
N ILE A 117 -15.08 -3.39 -24.98
CA ILE A 117 -15.45 -4.81 -25.00
C ILE A 117 -16.69 -5.09 -24.14
N PHE A 118 -16.82 -4.44 -22.98
CA PHE A 118 -17.98 -4.63 -22.09
C PHE A 118 -19.25 -3.87 -22.53
N LYS A 119 -19.16 -2.98 -23.51
CA LYS A 119 -20.30 -2.24 -24.07
C LYS A 119 -20.83 -2.80 -25.39
N GLY A 120 -20.10 -3.72 -26.03
CA GLY A 120 -20.54 -4.46 -27.22
C GLY A 120 -21.26 -5.74 -26.84
#